data_AF-A0A832J2I5-F1
#
_entry.id   AF-A0A832J2I5-F1
#
_cell.length_a   1.000
_cell.length_b   1.000
_cell.length_c   1.000
_cell.angle_alpha   90.00
_cell.angle_beta   90.00
_cell.angle_gamma   90.00
#
_symmetry.space_group_name_H-M   'P 1'
#
loop_
_entity.id
_entity.type
_entity.pdbx_description
1 polymer ?
#
loop_
_entity_poly.entity_id
_entity_poly.type
_entity_poly.pdbx_seq_one_letter_code
_entity_poly.pdbx_strand_id
1 'polypeptide(L)'
;MNSNQSYVRTEMLDEKAPPPTNVGVLGWLRENLFATWLDAILTVIALIIIYVVLSALLPWMFGGIWNANSLTECRQKIIEIYGEPQNRACWAVIHERFWQLMYGFYPENLYWRPNLALIMLFVGLAPILFNSLPRILLLVSVAFPFVAPWLLWGGSIWVPVSAFLGFVVGFVVHKFVSQATNPLLGIIVGVLAAIFWWLFLMGPFGNFMDNIIPLGIEPVESRQFGGFMLSITLGITGIVLSFPLGIILALGRQSNLVIIKTLSVGFIEFIRGVPLITLLFVAQVMLQYFLPKGTEFDIILRVMIMVTIFSAAYMAEVIRGGLAALPKGQYEAADALGLNYWQAQRLIIMPQA
;
A
#
# COMPACT_ATOMS: atom_id res chain seq x y z
N MET A 1 -40.69 -58.40 -24.77
CA MET A 1 -40.38 -56.96 -24.88
C MET A 1 -38.89 -56.84 -25.19
N ASN A 2 -38.54 -56.64 -26.46
CA ASN A 2 -37.16 -56.48 -26.95
C ASN A 2 -36.70 -55.05 -26.65
N SER A 3 -35.82 -54.86 -25.66
CA SER A 3 -35.11 -53.59 -25.47
C SER A 3 -33.69 -53.70 -26.02
N ASN A 4 -33.56 -53.93 -27.33
CA ASN A 4 -32.28 -53.75 -28.02
C ASN A 4 -32.15 -52.26 -28.38
N GLN A 5 -32.04 -51.40 -27.37
CA GLN A 5 -31.76 -49.99 -27.58
C GLN A 5 -30.26 -49.85 -27.83
N SER A 6 -29.85 -49.91 -29.10
CA SER A 6 -28.44 -49.86 -29.54
C SER A 6 -27.70 -48.55 -29.19
N TYR A 7 -28.34 -47.64 -28.48
CA TYR A 7 -27.82 -46.32 -28.11
C TYR A 7 -27.54 -46.17 -26.61
N VAL A 8 -27.88 -47.17 -25.78
CA VAL A 8 -27.62 -47.13 -24.34
C VAL A 8 -26.36 -47.95 -24.05
N ARG A 9 -25.31 -47.24 -23.62
CA ARG A 9 -24.00 -47.81 -23.33
C ARG A 9 -24.06 -48.69 -22.08
N THR A 10 -23.61 -49.94 -22.19
CA THR A 10 -23.66 -50.94 -21.12
C THR A 10 -22.39 -51.03 -20.28
N GLU A 11 -21.25 -50.51 -20.76
CA GLU A 11 -19.97 -50.49 -20.05
C GLU A 11 -19.30 -49.11 -20.13
N MET A 12 -18.78 -48.64 -19.00
CA MET A 12 -17.89 -47.49 -18.95
C MET A 12 -16.56 -47.89 -19.62
N LEU A 13 -16.06 -47.05 -20.52
CA LEU A 13 -14.76 -47.24 -21.17
C LEU A 13 -13.72 -46.73 -20.18
N ASP A 14 -12.59 -47.41 -20.11
CA ASP A 14 -11.47 -46.99 -19.29
C ASP A 14 -11.00 -45.58 -19.70
N GLU A 15 -10.64 -44.80 -18.69
CA GLU A 15 -10.11 -43.46 -18.88
C GLU A 15 -8.79 -43.55 -19.66
N LYS A 16 -8.83 -43.17 -20.94
CA LYS A 16 -7.62 -43.07 -21.76
C LYS A 16 -6.87 -41.83 -21.36
N ALA A 17 -5.55 -41.97 -21.17
CA ALA A 17 -4.67 -40.83 -20.99
C ALA A 17 -4.89 -39.82 -22.14
N PRO A 18 -4.97 -38.51 -21.84
CA PRO A 18 -5.12 -37.48 -22.85
C PRO A 18 -4.00 -37.61 -23.90
N PRO A 19 -4.30 -37.36 -25.18
CA PRO A 19 -3.30 -37.48 -26.23
C PRO A 19 -2.09 -36.61 -25.88
N PRO A 20 -0.85 -37.12 -26.02
CA PRO A 20 0.36 -36.44 -25.55
C PRO A 20 0.59 -35.07 -26.20
N THR A 21 -0.10 -34.77 -27.31
CA THR A 21 -0.10 -33.46 -27.96
C THR A 21 -0.89 -32.38 -27.22
N ASN A 22 -1.79 -32.77 -26.30
CA ASN A 22 -2.67 -31.86 -25.57
C ASN A 22 -2.25 -31.70 -24.09
N VAL A 23 -1.15 -32.35 -23.68
CA VAL A 23 -0.61 -32.26 -22.33
C VAL A 23 0.86 -31.87 -22.35
N GLY A 24 1.29 -31.12 -21.33
CA GLY A 24 2.66 -30.63 -21.20
C GLY A 24 2.97 -29.39 -22.03
N VAL A 25 4.26 -29.10 -22.21
CA VAL A 25 4.76 -27.84 -22.80
C VAL A 25 4.29 -27.66 -24.25
N LEU A 26 4.28 -28.73 -25.04
CA LEU A 26 3.86 -28.70 -26.44
C LEU A 26 2.36 -28.39 -26.60
N GLY A 27 1.52 -28.98 -25.74
CA GLY A 27 0.10 -28.66 -25.68
C GLY A 27 -0.14 -27.20 -25.30
N TRP A 28 0.56 -26.72 -24.27
CA TRP A 28 0.49 -25.32 -23.83
C TRP A 28 0.90 -24.33 -24.92
N LEU A 29 2.02 -24.58 -25.63
CA LEU A 29 2.48 -23.73 -26.73
C LEU A 29 1.46 -23.66 -27.86
N ARG A 30 0.87 -24.80 -28.22
CA ARG A 30 -0.13 -24.86 -29.28
C ARG A 30 -1.41 -24.14 -28.89
N GLU A 31 -1.84 -24.25 -27.64
CA GLU A 31 -3.07 -23.64 -27.15
C GLU A 31 -2.92 -22.13 -26.87
N ASN A 32 -1.74 -21.67 -26.43
CA ASN A 32 -1.55 -20.28 -26.00
C ASN A 32 -0.81 -19.40 -27.02
N LEU A 33 0.08 -19.95 -27.85
CA LEU A 33 0.91 -19.17 -28.79
C LEU A 33 0.57 -19.43 -30.26
N PHE A 34 0.11 -20.64 -30.60
CA PHE A 34 -0.10 -21.06 -31.99
C PHE A 34 -1.50 -21.65 -32.23
N ALA A 35 -2.50 -21.17 -31.48
CA ALA A 35 -3.87 -21.71 -31.56
C ALA A 35 -4.49 -21.43 -32.93
N THR A 36 -4.28 -20.23 -33.46
CA THR A 36 -4.68 -19.83 -34.80
C THR A 36 -3.50 -19.32 -35.62
N TRP A 37 -3.68 -19.19 -36.94
CA TRP A 37 -2.68 -18.62 -37.85
C TRP A 37 -2.37 -17.15 -37.52
N LEU A 38 -3.37 -16.41 -37.00
CA LEU A 38 -3.18 -15.03 -36.55
C LEU A 38 -2.34 -14.99 -35.27
N ASP A 39 -2.62 -15.88 -34.30
CA ASP A 39 -1.82 -16.01 -33.07
C ASP A 39 -0.38 -16.41 -33.39
N ALA A 40 -0.19 -17.29 -34.38
CA ALA A 40 1.14 -17.67 -34.84
C ALA A 40 1.93 -16.48 -35.40
N ILE A 41 1.29 -15.61 -36.21
CA ILE A 41 1.91 -14.39 -36.74
C ILE A 41 2.22 -13.40 -35.60
N LEU A 42 1.27 -13.16 -34.70
CA LEU A 42 1.48 -12.28 -33.55
C LEU A 42 2.59 -12.77 -32.65
N THR A 43 2.69 -14.09 -32.42
CA THR A 43 3.77 -14.71 -31.66
C THR A 43 5.12 -14.47 -32.32
N VAL A 44 5.23 -14.66 -33.64
CA VAL A 44 6.48 -14.39 -34.37
C VAL A 44 6.87 -12.91 -34.30
N ILE A 45 5.91 -12.00 -34.50
CA ILE A 45 6.14 -10.56 -34.39
C ILE A 45 6.58 -10.19 -32.96
N ALA A 46 5.91 -10.70 -31.94
CA ALA A 46 6.26 -10.47 -30.55
C ALA A 46 7.67 -10.97 -30.22
N LEU A 47 8.05 -12.15 -30.71
CA LEU A 47 9.41 -12.68 -30.56
C LEU A 47 10.46 -11.80 -31.26
N ILE A 48 10.16 -11.28 -32.46
CA ILE A 48 11.03 -10.34 -33.16
C ILE A 48 11.18 -9.05 -32.35
N ILE A 49 10.09 -8.49 -31.83
CA ILE A 49 10.13 -7.27 -31.01
C ILE A 49 10.95 -7.51 -29.73
N ILE A 50 10.69 -8.63 -29.03
CA ILE A 50 11.44 -9.02 -27.83
C ILE A 50 12.92 -9.14 -28.17
N TYR A 51 13.27 -9.83 -29.27
CA TYR A 51 14.64 -9.98 -29.71
C TYR A 51 15.30 -8.62 -30.00
N VAL A 52 14.64 -7.73 -30.74
CA VAL A 52 15.16 -6.39 -31.05
C VAL A 52 15.38 -5.58 -29.76
N VAL A 53 14.39 -5.55 -28.86
CA VAL A 53 14.49 -4.83 -27.58
C VAL A 53 15.61 -5.40 -26.70
N LEU A 54 15.68 -6.73 -26.54
CA LEU A 54 16.72 -7.38 -25.74
C LEU A 54 18.10 -7.21 -26.36
N SER A 55 18.23 -7.26 -27.68
CA SER A 55 19.50 -7.06 -28.37
C SER A 55 20.05 -5.63 -28.21
N ALA A 56 19.19 -4.64 -27.97
CA ALA A 56 19.61 -3.28 -27.64
C ALA A 56 19.84 -3.10 -26.12
N LEU A 57 18.95 -3.65 -25.30
CA LEU A 57 18.93 -3.42 -23.85
C LEU A 57 19.98 -4.23 -23.10
N LEU A 58 20.19 -5.50 -23.43
CA LEU A 58 21.14 -6.36 -22.72
C LEU A 58 22.58 -5.85 -22.88
N PRO A 59 23.05 -5.48 -24.09
CA PRO A 59 24.37 -4.89 -24.21
C PRO A 59 24.48 -3.56 -23.47
N TRP A 60 23.46 -2.69 -23.58
CA TRP A 60 23.46 -1.40 -22.89
C TRP A 60 23.59 -1.55 -21.37
N MET A 61 22.81 -2.45 -20.78
CA MET A 61 22.74 -2.66 -19.33
C MET A 61 23.96 -3.39 -18.78
N PHE A 62 24.30 -4.55 -19.34
CA PHE A 62 25.35 -5.42 -18.80
C PHE A 62 26.76 -5.06 -19.26
N GLY A 63 26.90 -4.41 -20.41
CA GLY A 63 28.19 -3.86 -20.84
C GLY A 63 28.48 -2.45 -20.31
N GLY A 64 27.68 -1.97 -19.35
CA GLY A 64 27.84 -0.65 -18.76
C GLY A 64 29.01 -0.56 -17.78
N ILE A 65 29.54 0.65 -17.60
CA ILE A 65 30.73 0.91 -16.76
C ILE A 65 30.32 1.49 -15.41
N TRP A 66 30.82 0.89 -14.33
CA TRP A 66 30.48 1.24 -12.95
C TRP A 66 31.46 2.18 -12.25
N ASN A 67 32.66 2.35 -12.80
CA ASN A 67 33.72 3.14 -12.17
C ASN A 67 34.35 4.12 -13.18
N ALA A 68 33.95 5.38 -13.09
CA ALA A 68 34.45 6.50 -13.89
C ALA A 68 34.12 7.82 -13.19
N ASN A 69 35.06 8.77 -13.14
CA ASN A 69 34.90 10.04 -12.42
C ASN A 69 34.25 11.13 -13.29
N SER A 70 34.05 10.86 -14.59
CA SER A 70 33.38 11.78 -15.51
C SER A 70 32.66 11.04 -16.64
N LEU A 71 31.68 11.69 -17.25
CA LEU A 71 30.97 11.15 -18.42
C LEU A 71 31.94 10.89 -19.58
N THR A 72 32.95 11.75 -19.74
CA THR A 72 33.98 11.62 -20.77
C THR A 72 34.86 10.39 -20.54
N GLU A 73 35.33 10.19 -19.30
CA GLU A 73 36.12 9.00 -18.92
C GLU A 73 35.31 7.72 -19.14
N CYS A 74 34.02 7.74 -18.79
CA CYS A 74 33.13 6.62 -18.99
C CYS A 74 32.99 6.23 -20.47
N ARG A 75 32.82 7.22 -21.36
CA ARG A 75 32.76 7.00 -22.81
C ARG A 75 34.10 6.50 -23.38
N GLN A 76 35.22 7.00 -22.88
CA GLN A 76 36.55 6.55 -23.29
C GLN A 76 36.78 5.08 -22.92
N LYS A 77 36.46 4.69 -21.69
CA LYS A 77 36.56 3.29 -21.26
C LYS A 77 35.64 2.36 -22.07
N ILE A 78 34.46 2.82 -22.50
CA ILE A 78 33.59 2.04 -23.39
C ILE A 78 34.30 1.76 -24.72
N ILE A 79 34.93 2.78 -25.31
CA ILE A 79 35.66 2.65 -26.57
C ILE A 79 36.89 1.74 -26.40
N GLU A 80 37.61 1.86 -25.28
CA GLU A 80 38.79 1.03 -25.00
C GLU A 80 38.43 -0.47 -24.87
N ILE A 81 37.32 -0.79 -24.21
CA ILE A 81 36.90 -2.18 -23.97
C ILE A 81 36.22 -2.80 -25.20
N TYR A 82 35.39 -2.01 -25.91
CA TYR A 82 34.50 -2.52 -26.96
C TYR A 82 34.84 -2.04 -28.37
N GLY A 83 35.88 -1.22 -28.53
CA GLY A 83 36.42 -0.75 -29.82
C GLY A 83 35.63 0.37 -30.51
N GLU A 84 34.30 0.39 -30.36
CA GLU A 84 33.39 1.34 -31.02
C GLU A 84 32.62 2.18 -29.97
N PRO A 85 32.14 3.39 -30.31
CA PRO A 85 31.26 4.18 -29.47
C PRO A 85 29.87 3.51 -29.41
N GLN A 86 29.78 2.42 -28.67
CA GLN A 86 28.55 1.69 -28.45
C GLN A 86 27.69 2.40 -27.40
N ASN A 87 26.36 2.33 -27.58
CA ASN A 87 25.39 2.77 -26.58
C ASN A 87 25.42 1.81 -25.37
N ARG A 88 26.39 2.00 -24.48
CA ARG A 88 26.49 1.30 -23.19
C ARG A 88 26.15 2.26 -22.05
N ALA A 89 25.61 1.73 -20.96
CA ALA A 89 25.23 2.53 -19.80
C ALA A 89 26.47 3.02 -19.04
N CYS A 90 26.39 4.25 -18.52
CA CYS A 90 27.37 4.76 -17.56
C CYS A 90 26.78 4.69 -16.15
N TRP A 91 27.03 3.60 -15.43
CA TRP A 91 26.50 3.34 -14.09
C TRP A 91 27.31 4.02 -12.98
N ALA A 92 28.46 4.61 -13.29
CA ALA A 92 29.30 5.33 -12.32
C ALA A 92 28.54 6.41 -11.54
N VAL A 93 27.60 7.13 -12.18
CA VAL A 93 26.74 8.11 -11.52
C VAL A 93 25.89 7.48 -10.41
N ILE A 94 25.35 6.28 -10.65
CA ILE A 94 24.56 5.55 -9.64
C ILE A 94 25.46 5.12 -8.49
N HIS A 95 26.66 4.61 -8.78
CA HIS A 95 27.60 4.19 -7.75
C HIS A 95 28.04 5.36 -6.86
N GLU A 96 28.45 6.49 -7.45
CA GLU A 96 28.88 7.68 -6.70
C GLU A 96 27.75 8.34 -5.92
N ARG A 97 26.53 8.34 -6.47
CA ARG A 97 25.36 9.00 -5.87
C ARG A 97 24.41 8.03 -5.17
N PHE A 98 24.81 6.78 -4.95
CA PHE A 98 23.94 5.73 -4.40
C PHE A 98 23.31 6.18 -3.08
N TRP A 99 24.13 6.67 -2.14
CA TRP A 99 23.66 7.15 -0.83
C TRP A 99 22.71 8.35 -0.94
N GLN A 100 22.98 9.27 -1.87
CA GLN A 100 22.11 10.42 -2.13
C GLN A 100 20.78 10.00 -2.79
N LEU A 101 20.77 8.95 -3.63
CA LEU A 101 19.55 8.41 -4.22
C LEU A 101 18.67 7.71 -3.16
N MET A 102 19.31 6.98 -2.24
CA MET A 102 18.62 6.23 -1.18
C MET A 102 18.11 7.13 -0.05
N TYR A 103 18.97 8.01 0.48
CA TYR A 103 18.69 8.79 1.69
C TYR A 103 18.61 10.31 1.45
N GLY A 104 18.99 10.82 0.27
CA GLY A 104 18.94 12.25 -0.02
C GLY A 104 20.04 13.01 0.71
N PHE A 105 19.65 14.03 1.48
CA PHE A 105 20.53 14.83 2.33
C PHE A 105 20.41 14.43 3.81
N TYR A 106 19.86 13.25 4.10
CA TYR A 106 19.78 12.72 5.45
C TYR A 106 21.19 12.54 6.04
N PRO A 107 21.42 12.87 7.32
CA PRO A 107 22.74 12.76 7.91
C PRO A 107 23.28 11.33 7.89
N GLU A 108 24.55 11.16 7.48
CA GLU A 108 25.19 9.84 7.29
C GLU A 108 25.25 9.01 8.57
N ASN A 109 25.50 9.67 9.71
CA ASN A 109 25.50 9.05 11.03
C ASN A 109 24.12 8.50 11.46
N LEU A 110 23.04 8.93 10.78
CA LEU A 110 21.67 8.57 11.10
C LEU A 110 21.04 7.58 10.10
N TYR A 111 21.78 7.08 9.09
CA TYR A 111 21.26 6.12 8.11
C TYR A 111 20.70 4.82 8.72
N TRP A 112 21.10 4.47 9.93
CA TRP A 112 20.53 3.35 10.65
C TRP A 112 19.02 3.53 10.91
N ARG A 113 18.48 4.76 11.00
CA ARG A 113 17.07 4.98 11.32
C ARG A 113 16.14 4.64 10.15
N PRO A 114 16.35 5.15 8.91
CA PRO A 114 15.54 4.71 7.77
C PRO A 114 15.71 3.23 7.44
N ASN A 115 16.91 2.68 7.64
CA ASN A 115 17.15 1.24 7.46
C ASN A 115 16.38 0.41 8.49
N LEU A 116 16.38 0.82 9.76
CA LEU A 116 15.61 0.15 10.80
C LEU A 116 14.10 0.26 10.52
N ALA A 117 13.61 1.41 10.08
CA ALA A 117 12.22 1.58 9.66
C ALA A 117 11.87 0.62 8.50
N LEU A 118 12.73 0.49 7.49
CA LEU A 118 12.53 -0.43 6.38
C LEU A 118 12.55 -1.91 6.84
N ILE A 119 13.44 -2.27 7.75
CA ILE A 119 13.46 -3.63 8.34
C ILE A 119 12.18 -3.88 9.14
N MET A 120 11.76 -2.93 9.99
CA MET A 120 10.51 -3.04 10.76
C MET A 120 9.28 -3.19 9.87
N LEU A 121 9.27 -2.54 8.70
CA LEU A 121 8.21 -2.73 7.71
C LEU A 121 8.13 -4.19 7.28
N PHE A 122 9.24 -4.78 6.84
CA PHE A 122 9.24 -6.18 6.39
C PHE A 122 8.91 -7.14 7.53
N VAL A 123 9.43 -6.91 8.73
CA VAL A 123 9.11 -7.71 9.92
C VAL A 123 7.62 -7.59 10.29
N GLY A 124 7.05 -6.39 10.20
CA GLY A 124 5.62 -6.15 10.46
C GLY A 124 4.69 -6.69 9.37
N LEU A 125 5.14 -6.78 8.11
CA LEU A 125 4.38 -7.36 7.01
C LEU A 125 4.45 -8.89 6.98
N ALA A 126 5.57 -9.46 7.42
CA ALA A 126 5.80 -10.90 7.38
C ALA A 126 4.65 -11.75 7.99
N PRO A 127 4.13 -11.48 9.21
CA PRO A 127 3.04 -12.28 9.77
C PRO A 127 1.68 -12.08 9.06
N ILE A 128 1.53 -11.02 8.26
CA ILE A 128 0.33 -10.79 7.44
C ILE A 128 0.41 -11.61 6.16
N LEU A 129 1.60 -11.73 5.56
CA LEU A 129 1.81 -12.47 4.32
C LEU A 129 1.97 -13.98 4.55
N PHE A 130 2.54 -14.38 5.69
CA PHE A 130 2.86 -15.77 6.00
C PHE A 130 2.19 -16.23 7.29
N ASN A 131 1.22 -17.14 7.16
CA ASN A 131 0.48 -17.73 8.28
C ASN A 131 1.32 -18.65 9.19
N SER A 132 2.55 -19.00 8.78
CA SER A 132 3.47 -19.86 9.53
C SER A 132 4.27 -19.12 10.62
N LEU A 133 4.24 -17.80 10.63
CA LEU A 133 5.03 -16.98 11.55
C LEU A 133 4.32 -16.75 12.90
N PRO A 134 5.09 -16.51 13.97
CA PRO A 134 4.51 -16.32 15.30
C PRO A 134 3.68 -15.03 15.35
N ARG A 135 2.45 -15.13 15.88
CA ARG A 135 1.50 -14.01 15.99
C ARG A 135 2.01 -12.83 16.83
N ILE A 136 3.02 -13.03 17.67
CA ILE A 136 3.67 -11.95 18.43
C ILE A 136 4.25 -10.86 17.52
N LEU A 137 4.66 -11.22 16.30
CA LEU A 137 5.17 -10.27 15.31
C LEU A 137 4.11 -9.26 14.84
N LEU A 138 2.81 -9.55 15.01
CA LEU A 138 1.74 -8.59 14.71
C LEU A 138 1.81 -7.35 15.62
N LEU A 139 2.46 -7.44 16.78
CA LEU A 139 2.75 -6.27 17.61
C LEU A 139 3.65 -5.28 16.89
N VAL A 140 4.59 -5.76 16.07
CA VAL A 140 5.44 -4.90 15.23
C VAL A 140 4.58 -4.18 14.20
N SER A 141 3.60 -4.84 13.58
CA SER A 141 2.66 -4.23 12.64
C SER A 141 1.84 -3.11 13.29
N VAL A 142 1.40 -3.31 14.54
CA VAL A 142 0.65 -2.31 15.31
C VAL A 142 1.53 -1.13 15.74
N ALA A 143 2.78 -1.40 16.13
CA ALA A 143 3.73 -0.37 16.57
C ALA A 143 4.30 0.44 15.39
N PHE A 144 4.46 -0.18 14.22
CA PHE A 144 5.08 0.40 13.04
C PHE A 144 4.58 1.81 12.66
N PRO A 145 3.25 2.09 12.55
CA PRO A 145 2.77 3.42 12.16
C PRO A 145 3.13 4.54 13.15
N PHE A 146 3.52 4.20 14.38
CA PHE A 146 3.96 5.15 15.40
C PHE A 146 5.49 5.25 15.45
N VAL A 147 6.17 4.10 15.41
CA VAL A 147 7.63 4.03 15.54
C VAL A 147 8.34 4.51 14.27
N ALA A 148 7.83 4.19 13.08
CA ALA A 148 8.50 4.55 11.83
C ALA A 148 8.59 6.08 11.62
N PRO A 149 7.53 6.88 11.80
CA PRO A 149 7.65 8.34 11.74
C PRO A 149 8.63 8.90 12.78
N TRP A 150 8.62 8.36 14.01
CA TRP A 150 9.58 8.78 15.04
C TRP A 150 11.02 8.46 14.67
N LEU A 151 11.30 7.28 14.08
CA LEU A 151 12.63 6.95 13.57
C LEU A 151 13.08 7.90 12.45
N LEU A 152 12.18 8.27 11.53
CA LEU A 152 12.54 9.09 10.38
C LEU A 152 12.76 10.56 10.76
N TRP A 153 11.83 11.18 11.48
CA TRP A 153 11.87 12.60 11.88
C TRP A 153 12.64 12.87 13.16
N GLY A 154 12.75 11.90 14.05
CA GLY A 154 13.33 12.08 15.38
C GLY A 154 12.44 12.86 16.34
N GLY A 155 13.06 13.44 17.37
CA GLY A 155 12.36 14.09 18.48
C GLY A 155 12.08 13.15 19.65
N SER A 156 11.20 13.60 20.55
CA SER A 156 10.86 12.89 21.79
C SER A 156 10.05 11.61 21.53
N ILE A 157 10.42 10.51 22.21
CA ILE A 157 9.67 9.23 22.17
C ILE A 157 8.25 9.38 22.71
N TRP A 158 7.99 10.43 23.49
CA TRP A 158 6.67 10.67 24.05
C TRP A 158 5.64 11.08 23.00
N VAL A 159 6.09 11.56 21.82
CA VAL A 159 5.20 11.88 20.69
C VAL A 159 4.47 10.63 20.17
N PRO A 160 5.15 9.56 19.70
CA PRO A 160 4.46 8.34 19.26
C PRO A 160 3.72 7.62 20.38
N VAL A 161 4.24 7.65 21.62
CA VAL A 161 3.54 7.07 22.79
C VAL A 161 2.22 7.80 23.05
N SER A 162 2.23 9.13 23.04
CA SER A 162 1.04 9.95 23.23
C SER A 162 0.03 9.78 22.10
N ALA A 163 0.51 9.65 20.85
CA ALA A 163 -0.35 9.34 19.71
C ALA A 163 -1.07 7.99 19.90
N PHE A 164 -0.37 6.95 20.34
CA PHE A 164 -0.96 5.65 20.66
C PHE A 164 -1.94 5.74 21.85
N LEU A 165 -1.60 6.49 22.91
CA LEU A 165 -2.46 6.69 24.07
C LEU A 165 -3.80 7.33 23.70
N GLY A 166 -3.86 8.19 22.68
CA GLY A 166 -5.14 8.73 22.20
C GLY A 166 -6.14 7.66 21.76
N PHE A 167 -5.66 6.59 21.10
CA PHE A 167 -6.51 5.45 20.77
C PHE A 167 -6.96 4.68 22.02
N VAL A 168 -6.07 4.51 23.00
CA VAL A 168 -6.39 3.85 24.27
C VAL A 168 -7.45 4.66 25.03
N VAL A 169 -7.30 5.97 25.13
CA VAL A 169 -8.26 6.88 25.76
C VAL A 169 -9.61 6.78 25.06
N GLY A 170 -9.63 6.87 23.72
CA GLY A 170 -10.86 6.72 22.95
C GLY A 170 -11.56 5.39 23.19
N PHE A 171 -10.81 4.29 23.23
CA PHE A 171 -11.35 2.95 23.51
C PHE A 171 -11.89 2.81 24.94
N VAL A 172 -11.17 3.31 25.94
CA VAL A 172 -11.61 3.26 27.35
C VAL A 172 -12.89 4.07 27.54
N VAL A 173 -12.94 5.29 26.99
CA VAL A 173 -14.13 6.14 27.04
C VAL A 173 -15.30 5.47 26.31
N HIS A 174 -15.06 4.90 25.13
CA HIS A 174 -16.07 4.14 24.39
C HIS A 174 -16.64 2.99 25.24
N LYS A 175 -15.78 2.19 25.86
CA LYS A 175 -16.20 1.05 26.68
C LYS A 175 -17.02 1.51 27.90
N PHE A 176 -16.58 2.56 28.59
CA PHE A 176 -17.27 3.06 29.78
C PHE A 176 -18.65 3.65 29.44
N VAL A 177 -18.71 4.50 28.40
CA VAL A 177 -19.97 5.17 27.99
C VAL A 177 -20.95 4.18 27.37
N SER A 178 -20.46 3.21 26.58
CA SER A 178 -21.33 2.18 25.99
C SER A 178 -21.96 1.27 27.04
N GLN A 179 -21.27 0.99 28.15
CA GLN A 179 -21.82 0.25 29.27
C GLN A 179 -22.85 1.05 30.07
N ALA A 180 -22.64 2.37 30.22
CA ALA A 180 -23.52 3.23 31.00
C ALA A 180 -24.77 3.69 30.25
N THR A 181 -24.71 3.78 28.92
CA THR A 181 -25.78 4.37 28.09
C THR A 181 -26.13 3.47 26.90
N ASN A 182 -25.73 3.86 25.68
CA ASN A 182 -26.00 3.14 24.44
C ASN A 182 -24.70 2.98 23.63
N PRO A 183 -24.55 1.89 22.86
CA PRO A 183 -23.35 1.64 22.05
C PRO A 183 -23.00 2.78 21.09
N LEU A 184 -24.02 3.38 20.46
CA LEU A 184 -23.83 4.48 19.50
C LEU A 184 -23.24 5.73 20.15
N LEU A 185 -23.75 6.14 21.31
CA LEU A 185 -23.20 7.26 22.08
C LEU A 185 -21.77 6.96 22.55
N GLY A 186 -21.51 5.72 22.96
CA GLY A 186 -20.16 5.29 23.29
C GLY A 186 -19.17 5.48 22.14
N ILE A 187 -19.55 5.15 20.90
CA ILE A 187 -18.68 5.37 19.73
C ILE A 187 -18.41 6.87 19.54
N ILE A 188 -19.46 7.69 19.52
CA ILE A 188 -19.34 9.13 19.27
C ILE A 188 -18.44 9.79 20.33
N VAL A 189 -18.72 9.54 21.61
CA VAL A 189 -17.96 10.15 22.72
C VAL A 189 -16.52 9.63 22.76
N GLY A 190 -16.29 8.34 22.47
CA GLY A 190 -14.95 7.78 22.38
C GLY A 190 -14.11 8.42 21.26
N VAL A 191 -14.70 8.61 20.08
CA VAL A 191 -14.02 9.29 18.95
C VAL A 191 -13.72 10.75 19.29
N LEU A 192 -14.68 11.47 19.86
CA LEU A 192 -14.48 12.86 20.29
C LEU A 192 -13.39 12.97 21.36
N ALA A 193 -13.33 12.03 22.30
CA ALA A 193 -12.28 11.99 23.33
C ALA A 193 -10.89 11.75 22.73
N ALA A 194 -10.76 10.85 21.75
CA ALA A 194 -9.50 10.63 21.04
C ALA A 194 -9.06 11.87 20.25
N ILE A 195 -9.98 12.51 19.53
CA ILE A 195 -9.72 13.76 18.80
C ILE A 195 -9.28 14.85 19.77
N PHE A 196 -9.98 15.01 20.90
CA PHE A 196 -9.63 15.98 21.94
C PHE A 196 -8.23 15.70 22.51
N TRP A 197 -7.89 14.43 22.74
CA TRP A 197 -6.56 14.04 23.18
C TRP A 197 -5.49 14.48 22.18
N TRP A 198 -5.63 14.13 20.90
CA TRP A 198 -4.62 14.47 19.89
C TRP A 198 -4.49 15.97 19.64
N LEU A 199 -5.59 16.72 19.69
CA LEU A 199 -5.58 18.16 19.42
C LEU A 199 -5.06 18.99 20.61
N PHE A 200 -5.39 18.61 21.85
CA PHE A 200 -5.16 19.48 23.01
C PHE A 200 -4.26 18.88 24.09
N LEU A 201 -4.25 17.57 24.27
CA LEU A 201 -3.50 16.92 25.37
C LEU A 201 -2.18 16.31 24.93
N MET A 202 -2.05 15.94 23.66
CA MET A 202 -0.86 15.27 23.14
C MET A 202 0.42 16.08 23.35
N GLY A 203 0.40 17.38 23.02
CA GLY A 203 1.54 18.28 23.19
C GLY A 203 1.92 18.50 24.66
N PRO A 204 0.99 18.95 25.53
CA PRO A 204 1.25 19.11 26.96
C PRO A 204 1.74 17.82 27.64
N PHE A 205 1.15 16.67 27.29
CA PHE A 205 1.60 15.37 27.80
C PHE A 205 3.03 15.06 27.36
N GLY A 206 3.35 15.26 26.08
CA GLY A 206 4.70 15.06 25.55
C GLY A 206 5.72 15.92 26.29
N ASN A 207 5.47 17.22 26.43
CA ASN A 207 6.34 18.14 27.14
C ASN A 207 6.50 17.80 28.62
N PHE A 208 5.40 17.42 29.28
CA PHE A 208 5.42 17.00 30.68
C PHE A 208 6.30 15.76 30.86
N MET A 209 6.14 14.75 30.00
CA MET A 209 6.93 13.53 30.07
C MET A 209 8.39 13.75 29.72
N ASP A 210 8.69 14.63 28.76
CA ASP A 210 10.07 14.98 28.38
C ASP A 210 10.83 15.67 29.52
N ASN A 211 10.13 16.48 30.33
CA ASN A 211 10.69 17.09 31.54
C ASN A 211 11.03 16.07 32.65
N ILE A 212 10.35 14.91 32.68
CA ILE A 212 10.61 13.86 33.66
C ILE A 212 11.68 12.90 33.13
N ILE A 213 11.53 12.46 31.88
CA ILE A 213 12.37 11.47 31.21
C ILE A 213 12.69 12.01 29.81
N PRO A 214 13.83 12.70 29.62
CA PRO A 214 14.22 13.26 28.33
C PRO A 214 14.77 12.14 27.43
N LEU A 215 13.87 11.42 26.78
CA LEU A 215 14.19 10.39 25.79
C LEU A 215 13.83 10.90 24.40
N GLY A 216 14.80 11.50 23.73
CA GLY A 216 14.67 11.98 22.36
C GLY A 216 15.87 11.60 21.51
N ILE A 217 15.64 11.57 20.20
CA ILE A 217 16.71 11.43 19.20
C ILE A 217 16.78 12.70 18.36
N GLU A 218 17.96 13.00 17.80
CA GLU A 218 18.20 14.21 17.00
C GLU A 218 17.11 14.40 15.92
N PRO A 219 16.43 15.55 15.87
CA PRO A 219 15.39 15.81 14.88
C PRO A 219 16.00 16.05 13.49
N VAL A 220 15.36 15.52 12.46
CA VAL A 220 15.78 15.66 11.05
C VAL A 220 14.68 16.36 10.27
N GLU A 221 15.04 17.42 9.55
CA GLU A 221 14.09 18.18 8.74
C GLU A 221 13.61 17.37 7.52
N SER A 222 12.32 17.47 7.22
CA SER A 222 11.68 16.84 6.07
C SER A 222 12.34 17.15 4.73
N ARG A 223 12.96 18.33 4.59
CA ARG A 223 13.63 18.75 3.35
C ARG A 223 14.87 17.91 3.04
N GLN A 224 15.43 17.24 4.04
CA GLN A 224 16.62 16.40 3.90
C GLN A 224 16.33 15.00 3.37
N PHE A 225 15.04 14.61 3.29
CA PHE A 225 14.64 13.25 2.95
C PHE A 225 14.86 12.94 1.47
N GLY A 226 15.45 11.78 1.17
CA GLY A 226 15.70 11.30 -0.20
C GLY A 226 14.47 10.76 -0.92
N GLY A 227 14.51 10.76 -2.26
CA GLY A 227 13.38 10.36 -3.10
C GLY A 227 12.92 8.91 -2.90
N PHE A 228 13.84 7.97 -2.72
CA PHE A 228 13.49 6.57 -2.44
C PHE A 228 12.78 6.42 -1.10
N MET A 229 13.38 6.96 -0.04
CA MET A 229 12.82 6.94 1.31
C MET A 229 11.44 7.64 1.38
N LEU A 230 11.30 8.78 0.71
CA LEU A 230 10.03 9.50 0.58
C LEU A 230 8.98 8.63 -0.10
N SER A 231 9.33 8.00 -1.23
CA SER A 231 8.40 7.16 -1.99
C SER A 231 7.87 5.99 -1.16
N ILE A 232 8.76 5.32 -0.42
CA ILE A 232 8.40 4.23 0.49
C ILE A 232 7.51 4.74 1.63
N THR A 233 7.92 5.83 2.29
CA THR A 233 7.19 6.39 3.44
C THR A 233 5.79 6.85 3.05
N LEU A 234 5.67 7.59 1.93
CA LEU A 234 4.39 8.05 1.39
C LEU A 234 3.50 6.87 0.96
N GLY A 235 4.07 5.87 0.28
CA GLY A 235 3.34 4.70 -0.18
C GLY A 235 2.77 3.88 0.99
N ILE A 236 3.59 3.58 1.98
CA ILE A 236 3.16 2.78 3.14
C ILE A 236 2.15 3.55 3.99
N THR A 237 2.46 4.81 4.32
CA THR A 237 1.55 5.65 5.11
C THR A 237 0.22 5.81 4.39
N GLY A 238 0.27 6.06 3.08
CA GLY A 238 -0.90 6.13 2.21
C GLY A 238 -1.74 4.86 2.30
N ILE A 239 -1.15 3.67 2.14
CA ILE A 239 -1.89 2.39 2.23
C ILE A 239 -2.45 2.16 3.63
N VAL A 240 -1.62 2.29 4.67
CA VAL A 240 -2.00 1.99 6.06
C VAL A 240 -3.13 2.90 6.55
N LEU A 241 -3.08 4.18 6.23
CA LEU A 241 -4.11 5.14 6.64
C LEU A 241 -5.34 5.11 5.72
N SER A 242 -5.15 4.89 4.42
CA SER A 242 -6.27 4.86 3.47
C SER A 242 -7.11 3.59 3.57
N PHE A 243 -6.55 2.48 4.02
CA PHE A 243 -7.28 1.21 4.09
C PHE A 243 -8.48 1.26 5.07
N PRO A 244 -8.32 1.67 6.35
CA PRO A 244 -9.46 1.86 7.26
C PRO A 244 -10.46 2.90 6.76
N LEU A 245 -9.98 4.02 6.21
CA LEU A 245 -10.85 5.06 5.65
C LEU A 245 -11.64 4.53 4.44
N GLY A 246 -11.01 3.75 3.59
CA GLY A 246 -11.63 3.09 2.44
C GLY A 246 -12.72 2.12 2.85
N ILE A 247 -12.50 1.32 3.90
CA ILE A 247 -13.53 0.43 4.48
C ILE A 247 -14.73 1.25 4.95
N ILE A 248 -14.51 2.32 5.73
CA ILE A 248 -15.59 3.16 6.26
C ILE A 248 -16.38 3.79 5.11
N LEU A 249 -15.72 4.31 4.09
CA LEU A 249 -16.36 4.91 2.91
C LEU A 249 -17.12 3.87 2.06
N ALA A 250 -16.57 2.67 1.89
CA ALA A 250 -17.21 1.57 1.16
C ALA A 250 -18.50 1.11 1.85
N LEU A 251 -18.44 0.89 3.17
CA LEU A 251 -19.61 0.55 3.98
C LEU A 251 -20.62 1.70 4.03
N GLY A 252 -20.13 2.94 4.15
CA GLY A 252 -20.96 4.15 4.10
C GLY A 252 -21.76 4.27 2.79
N ARG A 253 -21.13 3.95 1.65
CA ARG A 253 -21.77 3.90 0.32
C ARG A 253 -22.87 2.83 0.21
N GLN A 254 -22.76 1.72 0.96
CA GLN A 254 -23.77 0.65 0.99
C GLN A 254 -24.86 0.86 2.08
N SER A 255 -24.75 1.91 2.90
CA SER A 255 -25.71 2.19 3.96
C SER A 255 -27.11 2.54 3.43
N ASN A 256 -28.14 2.15 4.19
CA ASN A 256 -29.53 2.52 3.94
C ASN A 256 -29.82 4.00 4.27
N LEU A 257 -28.95 4.66 5.05
CA LEU A 257 -29.10 6.06 5.41
C LEU A 257 -28.70 6.97 4.24
N VAL A 258 -29.68 7.66 3.66
CA VAL A 258 -29.50 8.52 2.47
C VAL A 258 -28.40 9.56 2.63
N ILE A 259 -28.26 10.14 3.84
CA ILE A 259 -27.24 11.16 4.12
C ILE A 259 -25.83 10.56 4.05
N ILE A 260 -25.59 9.45 4.75
CA ILE A 260 -24.27 8.79 4.80
C ILE A 260 -23.89 8.29 3.40
N LYS A 261 -24.85 7.66 2.70
CA LYS A 261 -24.67 7.17 1.35
C LYS A 261 -24.31 8.30 0.38
N THR A 262 -25.08 9.39 0.37
CA THR A 262 -24.86 10.51 -0.54
C THR A 262 -23.53 11.22 -0.26
N LEU A 263 -23.16 11.43 1.01
CA LEU A 263 -21.87 12.01 1.37
C LEU A 263 -20.70 11.12 0.94
N SER A 264 -20.80 9.81 1.17
CA SER A 264 -19.75 8.85 0.79
C SER A 264 -19.60 8.77 -0.73
N VAL A 265 -20.72 8.68 -1.47
CA VAL A 265 -20.71 8.68 -2.94
C VAL A 265 -20.13 9.99 -3.48
N GLY A 266 -20.60 11.14 -2.99
CA GLY A 266 -20.12 12.45 -3.42
C GLY A 266 -18.61 12.61 -3.21
N PHE A 267 -18.11 12.21 -2.04
CA PHE A 267 -16.66 12.22 -1.76
C PHE A 267 -15.88 11.30 -2.70
N ILE A 268 -16.30 10.04 -2.87
CA ILE A 268 -15.59 9.04 -3.69
C ILE A 268 -15.55 9.50 -5.16
N GLU A 269 -16.70 9.88 -5.73
CA GLU A 269 -16.80 10.27 -7.14
C GLU A 269 -16.04 11.58 -7.40
N PHE A 270 -16.06 12.55 -6.47
CA PHE A 270 -15.29 13.78 -6.58
C PHE A 270 -13.78 13.52 -6.58
N ILE A 271 -13.28 12.80 -5.56
CA ILE A 271 -11.83 12.55 -5.41
C ILE A 271 -11.28 11.72 -6.58
N ARG A 272 -12.06 10.74 -7.07
CA ARG A 272 -11.67 9.92 -8.23
C ARG A 272 -11.80 10.68 -9.55
N GLY A 273 -12.66 11.69 -9.63
CA GLY A 273 -12.84 12.55 -10.80
C GLY A 273 -11.76 13.63 -10.96
N VAL A 274 -10.96 13.91 -9.92
CA VAL A 274 -9.92 14.94 -9.94
C VAL A 274 -8.52 14.30 -10.00
N PRO A 275 -7.62 14.76 -10.90
CA PRO A 275 -6.24 14.25 -10.93
C PRO A 275 -5.49 14.47 -9.61
N LEU A 276 -4.71 13.48 -9.16
CA LEU A 276 -3.93 13.60 -7.93
C LEU A 276 -2.99 14.80 -7.95
N ILE A 277 -2.37 15.11 -9.10
CA ILE A 277 -1.44 16.24 -9.23
C ILE A 277 -2.11 17.59 -8.97
N THR A 278 -3.38 17.76 -9.38
CA THR A 278 -4.10 19.02 -9.15
C THR A 278 -4.45 19.15 -7.67
N LEU A 279 -4.86 18.05 -7.02
CA LEU A 279 -5.11 18.03 -5.58
C LEU A 279 -3.85 18.33 -4.77
N LEU A 280 -2.71 17.74 -5.13
CA LEU A 280 -1.42 18.03 -4.49
C LEU A 280 -0.99 19.47 -4.69
N PHE A 281 -1.17 20.02 -5.90
CA PHE A 281 -0.85 21.41 -6.19
C PHE A 281 -1.73 22.38 -5.39
N VAL A 282 -3.04 22.13 -5.35
CA VAL A 282 -4.00 22.93 -4.56
C VAL A 282 -3.68 22.83 -3.07
N ALA A 283 -3.40 21.64 -2.55
CA ALA A 283 -3.02 21.46 -1.14
C ALA A 283 -1.72 22.17 -0.78
N GLN A 284 -0.74 22.19 -1.69
CA GLN A 284 0.55 22.83 -1.44
C GLN A 284 0.46 24.36 -1.54
N VAL A 285 -0.25 24.88 -2.54
CA VAL A 285 -0.30 26.32 -2.85
C VAL A 285 -1.44 27.02 -2.13
N MET A 286 -2.66 26.45 -2.15
CA MET A 286 -3.83 27.14 -1.62
C MET A 286 -3.97 27.04 -0.11
N LEU A 287 -3.55 25.94 0.51
CA LEU A 287 -3.69 25.74 1.95
C LEU A 287 -2.98 26.82 2.77
N GLN A 288 -1.84 27.32 2.27
CA GLN A 288 -1.07 28.37 2.95
C GLN A 288 -1.81 29.71 2.99
N TYR A 289 -2.75 29.98 2.06
CA TYR A 289 -3.55 31.21 2.09
C TYR A 289 -4.63 31.20 3.18
N PHE A 290 -5.10 30.02 3.59
CA PHE A 290 -6.14 29.87 4.62
C PHE A 290 -5.56 29.77 6.05
N LEU A 291 -4.26 29.63 6.18
CA LEU A 291 -3.58 29.48 7.45
C LEU A 291 -3.04 30.83 7.98
N PRO A 292 -3.04 31.06 9.31
CA PRO A 292 -2.46 32.26 9.89
C PRO A 292 -0.98 32.43 9.50
N LYS A 293 -0.58 33.68 9.25
CA LYS A 293 0.81 34.02 8.93
C LYS A 293 1.74 33.49 10.03
N GLY A 294 2.74 32.70 9.66
CA GLY A 294 3.71 32.08 10.57
C GLY A 294 3.44 30.62 10.93
N THR A 295 2.37 30.01 10.43
CA THR A 295 2.15 28.55 10.55
C THR A 295 2.75 27.82 9.35
N GLU A 296 3.91 27.19 9.53
CA GLU A 296 4.52 26.35 8.51
C GLU A 296 4.06 24.90 8.67
N PHE A 297 3.20 24.45 7.75
CA PHE A 297 2.90 23.03 7.63
C PHE A 297 4.01 22.32 6.87
N ASP A 298 4.40 21.17 7.41
CA ASP A 298 5.38 20.29 6.78
C ASP A 298 4.92 19.84 5.38
N ILE A 299 5.85 19.89 4.41
CA ILE A 299 5.57 19.55 3.01
C ILE A 299 5.17 18.08 2.88
N ILE A 300 5.89 17.17 3.55
CA ILE A 300 5.62 15.73 3.48
C ILE A 300 4.27 15.43 4.13
N LEU A 301 3.94 16.07 5.25
CA LEU A 301 2.65 15.89 5.92
C LEU A 301 1.46 16.26 5.01
N ARG A 302 1.53 17.38 4.29
CA ARG A 302 0.49 17.77 3.33
C ARG A 302 0.31 16.73 2.23
N VAL A 303 1.42 16.23 1.68
CA VAL A 303 1.41 15.19 0.65
C VAL A 303 0.84 13.89 1.21
N MET A 304 1.22 13.47 2.42
CA MET A 304 0.67 12.28 3.09
C MET A 304 -0.84 12.35 3.27
N ILE A 305 -1.36 13.48 3.76
CA ILE A 305 -2.80 13.68 3.94
C ILE A 305 -3.52 13.55 2.59
N MET A 306 -3.04 14.24 1.56
CA MET A 306 -3.69 14.22 0.26
C MET A 306 -3.63 12.86 -0.42
N VAL A 307 -2.46 12.19 -0.39
CA VAL A 307 -2.30 10.82 -0.89
C VAL A 307 -3.20 9.84 -0.13
N THR A 308 -3.36 10.01 1.18
CA THR A 308 -4.25 9.17 2.02
C THR A 308 -5.71 9.35 1.61
N ILE A 309 -6.19 10.59 1.49
CA ILE A 309 -7.56 10.91 1.08
C ILE A 309 -7.84 10.37 -0.33
N PHE A 310 -6.92 10.60 -1.26
CA PHE A 310 -7.02 10.09 -2.63
C PHE A 310 -7.07 8.57 -2.65
N SER A 311 -6.09 7.91 -2.02
CA SER A 311 -6.02 6.45 -1.97
C SER A 311 -7.23 5.84 -1.27
N ALA A 312 -7.82 6.51 -0.27
CA ALA A 312 -9.00 6.01 0.44
C ALA A 312 -10.22 5.93 -0.47
N ALA A 313 -10.40 6.88 -1.39
CA ALA A 313 -11.49 6.85 -2.36
C ALA A 313 -11.35 5.69 -3.36
N TYR A 314 -10.12 5.42 -3.84
CA TYR A 314 -9.86 4.26 -4.71
C TYR A 314 -10.00 2.94 -3.95
N MET A 315 -9.48 2.88 -2.72
CA MET A 315 -9.60 1.70 -1.86
C MET A 315 -11.06 1.39 -1.52
N ALA A 316 -11.89 2.41 -1.30
CA ALA A 316 -13.32 2.24 -1.08
C ALA A 316 -14.01 1.54 -2.26
N GLU A 317 -13.60 1.86 -3.50
CA GLU A 317 -14.15 1.21 -4.69
C GLU A 317 -13.67 -0.23 -4.86
N VAL A 318 -12.40 -0.50 -4.55
CA VAL A 318 -11.84 -1.87 -4.55
C VAL A 318 -12.57 -2.74 -3.54
N ILE A 319 -12.76 -2.26 -2.31
CA ILE A 319 -13.49 -2.97 -1.25
C ILE A 319 -14.95 -3.18 -1.64
N ARG A 320 -15.60 -2.17 -2.24
CA ARG A 320 -16.96 -2.32 -2.78
C ARG A 320 -17.02 -3.40 -3.86
N GLY A 321 -16.01 -3.47 -4.72
CA GLY A 321 -15.86 -4.51 -5.74
C GLY A 321 -15.73 -5.91 -5.14
N GLY A 322 -14.91 -6.07 -4.09
CA GLY A 322 -14.78 -7.32 -3.34
C GLY A 322 -16.09 -7.75 -2.67
N LEU A 323 -16.77 -6.82 -1.98
CA LEU A 323 -18.07 -7.09 -1.36
C LEU A 323 -19.13 -7.48 -2.41
N ALA A 324 -19.11 -6.88 -3.60
CA ALA A 324 -20.05 -7.20 -4.67
C ALA A 324 -19.77 -8.55 -5.36
N ALA A 325 -18.56 -9.10 -5.21
CA ALA A 325 -18.19 -10.40 -5.76
C ALA A 325 -18.74 -11.57 -4.92
N LEU A 326 -19.15 -11.32 -3.67
CA LEU A 326 -19.67 -12.36 -2.80
C LEU A 326 -21.07 -12.85 -3.22
N PRO A 327 -21.32 -14.16 -3.20
CA PRO A 327 -22.63 -14.70 -3.51
C PRO A 327 -23.64 -14.29 -2.44
N LYS A 328 -24.85 -13.91 -2.87
CA LYS A 328 -25.93 -13.45 -1.98
C LYS A 328 -26.27 -14.44 -0.85
N GLY A 329 -26.07 -15.74 -1.08
CA GLY A 329 -26.30 -16.79 -0.08
C GLY A 329 -25.48 -16.60 1.22
N GLN A 330 -24.32 -15.93 1.19
CA GLN A 330 -23.56 -15.62 2.41
C GLN A 330 -24.28 -14.60 3.30
N TYR A 331 -24.93 -13.61 2.68
CA TYR A 331 -25.73 -12.62 3.40
C TYR A 331 -27.00 -13.27 3.97
N GLU A 332 -27.71 -14.06 3.16
CA GLU A 332 -28.92 -14.78 3.57
C GLU A 332 -28.64 -15.79 4.70
N ALA A 333 -27.49 -16.49 4.65
CA ALA A 333 -27.07 -17.39 5.71
C ALA A 333 -26.76 -16.67 7.03
N ALA A 334 -26.12 -15.50 6.97
CA ALA A 334 -25.86 -14.68 8.15
C ALA A 334 -27.16 -14.18 8.80
N ASP A 335 -28.12 -13.76 7.99
CA ASP A 335 -29.45 -13.33 8.43
C ASP A 335 -30.26 -14.49 9.02
N ALA A 336 -30.21 -15.69 8.41
CA ALA A 336 -30.85 -16.90 8.92
C ALA A 336 -30.29 -17.36 10.27
N LEU A 337 -29.01 -17.08 10.54
CA LEU A 337 -28.36 -17.29 11.84
C LEU A 337 -28.71 -16.21 12.88
N GLY A 338 -29.48 -15.19 12.49
CA GLY A 338 -29.87 -14.09 13.37
C GLY A 338 -28.71 -13.17 13.76
N LEU A 339 -27.62 -13.15 12.97
CA LEU A 339 -26.49 -12.27 13.23
C LEU A 339 -26.89 -10.82 12.94
N ASN A 340 -26.48 -9.89 13.82
CA ASN A 340 -26.64 -8.48 13.53
C ASN A 340 -25.69 -8.02 12.41
N TYR A 341 -25.96 -6.88 11.79
CA TYR A 341 -25.17 -6.34 10.67
C TYR A 341 -23.65 -6.33 10.94
N TRP A 342 -23.24 -5.90 12.13
CA TRP A 342 -21.82 -5.82 12.50
C TRP A 342 -21.18 -7.19 12.75
N GLN A 343 -21.95 -8.16 13.27
CA GLN A 343 -21.53 -9.54 13.42
C GLN A 343 -21.39 -10.22 12.06
N ALA A 344 -22.38 -10.08 11.18
CA ALA A 344 -22.34 -10.60 9.82
C ALA A 344 -21.15 -10.03 9.04
N GLN A 345 -20.94 -8.70 9.12
CA GLN A 345 -19.85 -8.02 8.44
C GLN A 345 -18.48 -8.49 8.95
N ARG A 346 -18.30 -8.61 10.27
CA ARG A 346 -17.01 -9.00 10.87
C ARG A 346 -16.67 -10.48 10.74
N LEU A 347 -17.66 -11.37 10.86
CA LEU A 347 -17.44 -12.81 10.99
C LEU A 347 -17.55 -13.57 9.67
N ILE A 348 -18.33 -13.07 8.71
CA ILE A 348 -18.67 -13.80 7.48
C ILE A 348 -18.27 -12.99 6.25
N ILE A 349 -18.76 -11.77 6.09
CA ILE A 349 -18.68 -11.02 4.83
C ILE A 349 -17.27 -10.45 4.59
N MET A 350 -16.74 -9.63 5.50
CA MET A 350 -15.42 -8.99 5.32
C MET A 350 -14.25 -9.97 5.18
N PRO A 351 -14.20 -11.10 5.90
CA PRO A 351 -13.09 -12.04 5.74
C PRO A 351 -13.07 -12.76 4.38
N GLN A 352 -14.19 -12.75 3.65
CA GLN A 352 -14.33 -13.41 2.35
C GLN A 352 -14.21 -12.44 1.16
N ALA A 353 -14.54 -11.16 1.37
CA ALA A 353 -14.40 -10.08 0.38
C ALA A 353 -12.96 -9.60 0.26
#